data_AF-A0AAP2Y0U7-F1
#
_entry.id   AF-A0AAP2Y0U7-F1
#
_cell.length_a   1.000
_cell.length_b   1.000
_cell.length_c   1.000
_cell.angle_alpha   90.00
_cell.angle_beta   90.00
_cell.angle_gamma   90.00
#
_symmetry.space_group_name_H-M   'P 1'
#
loop_
_entity.id
_entity.type
_entity.pdbx_description
1 polymer ?
#
loop_
_entity_poly.entity_id
_entity_poly.type
_entity_poly.pdbx_seq_one_letter_code
_entity_poly.pdbx_strand_id
1 'polypeptide(L)' 'MDQDRDNAPAADDEEAPLGGDEGTQDQLEADNPAEEETLKTLDPDSPPA' A
#
# COMPACT_ATOMS: atom_id res chain seq x y z
N MET A 1 18.37 15.87 -38.47
CA MET A 1 18.37 14.56 -37.81
C MET A 1 17.64 14.74 -36.50
N ASP A 2 16.32 14.80 -36.63
CA ASP A 2 15.37 14.57 -35.57
C ASP A 2 15.56 13.12 -35.15
N GLN A 3 16.10 12.91 -33.95
CA GLN A 3 16.26 11.60 -33.35
C GLN A 3 15.37 11.58 -32.12
N ASP A 4 14.11 11.23 -32.33
CA ASP A 4 13.34 10.19 -31.62
C ASP A 4 13.92 9.72 -30.27
N ARG A 5 14.11 10.64 -29.31
CA ARG A 5 14.39 10.30 -27.90
C ARG A 5 13.11 10.19 -27.07
N ASP A 6 11.96 10.10 -27.73
CA ASP A 6 10.66 9.84 -27.13
C ASP A 6 10.31 8.35 -27.18
N ASN A 7 11.27 7.49 -26.89
CA ASN A 7 10.99 6.07 -26.67
C ASN A 7 11.75 5.56 -25.44
N ALA A 8 11.63 6.29 -24.34
CA ALA A 8 11.48 5.58 -23.07
C ALA A 8 10.09 4.93 -23.14
N PRO A 9 9.94 3.61 -22.90
CA PRO A 9 8.61 3.11 -22.62
C PRO A 9 8.08 3.97 -21.47
N ALA A 10 6.93 4.63 -21.69
CA ALA A 10 6.17 5.18 -20.59
C ALA A 10 6.09 4.03 -19.60
N ALA A 11 6.70 4.21 -18.42
CA ALA A 11 6.43 3.31 -17.33
C ALA A 11 4.92 3.39 -17.19
N ASP A 12 4.22 2.31 -17.55
CA ASP A 12 2.78 2.24 -17.46
C ASP A 12 2.45 2.75 -16.05
N ASP A 13 1.67 3.85 -15.99
CA ASP A 13 1.07 4.37 -14.76
C ASP A 13 0.01 3.35 -14.26
N GLU A 14 0.41 2.08 -14.13
CA GLU A 14 -0.25 1.07 -13.34
C GLU A 14 -0.03 1.51 -11.90
N GLU A 15 -0.89 2.43 -11.46
CA GLU A 15 -0.96 2.87 -10.07
C GLU A 15 -0.97 1.61 -9.22
N ALA A 16 0.15 1.38 -8.50
CA ALA A 16 0.27 0.24 -7.62
C ALA A 16 -0.97 0.22 -6.71
N PRO A 17 -1.54 -0.96 -6.43
CA PRO A 17 -2.71 -1.04 -5.57
C PRO A 17 -2.44 -0.25 -4.28
N LEU A 18 -3.36 0.64 -3.91
CA LEU A 18 -3.23 1.52 -2.74
C LEU A 18 -3.25 0.76 -1.40
N GLY A 19 -3.18 -0.57 -1.42
CA GLY A 19 -3.23 -1.46 -0.27
C GLY A 19 -2.35 -2.69 -0.45
N GLY A 20 -2.41 -3.58 0.54
CA GLY A 20 -1.71 -4.86 0.51
C GLY A 20 -2.40 -5.91 -0.36
N ASP A 21 -1.77 -7.07 -0.43
CA ASP A 21 -2.40 -8.31 -0.93
C ASP A 21 -3.30 -8.97 0.13
N GLU A 22 -3.91 -10.09 -0.23
CA GLU A 22 -4.82 -10.86 0.62
C GLU A 22 -4.21 -11.28 1.98
N GLY A 23 -2.88 -11.41 2.08
CA GLY A 23 -2.20 -11.83 3.30
C GLY A 23 -1.50 -10.71 4.06
N THR A 24 -1.55 -9.47 3.56
CA THR A 24 -0.80 -8.36 4.14
C THR A 24 -1.30 -8.00 5.54
N GLN A 25 -2.61 -8.08 5.79
CA GLN A 25 -3.19 -7.82 7.12
C GLN A 25 -2.69 -8.83 8.16
N ASP A 26 -2.58 -10.11 7.80
CA ASP A 26 -2.14 -11.18 8.71
C ASP A 26 -0.65 -11.08 9.08
N GLN A 27 0.14 -10.40 8.24
CA GLN A 27 1.57 -10.18 8.45
C GLN A 27 1.86 -8.86 9.19
N LEU A 28 0.83 -8.06 9.47
CA LEU A 28 0.97 -6.74 10.06
C LEU A 28 1.05 -6.88 11.60
N GLU A 29 2.25 -6.68 12.15
CA GLU A 29 2.52 -6.74 13.59
C GLU A 29 2.89 -5.35 14.14
N ALA A 30 2.51 -5.06 15.39
CA ALA A 30 2.85 -3.80 16.05
C ALA A 30 4.15 -3.91 16.85
N ASP A 31 5.05 -2.95 16.67
CA ASP A 31 6.32 -2.92 17.40
C ASP A 31 6.20 -2.21 18.76
N ASN A 32 5.14 -1.42 18.94
CA ASN A 32 4.88 -0.67 20.16
C ASN A 32 3.38 -0.51 20.46
N PRO A 33 3.00 -0.10 21.68
CA PRO A 33 1.59 0.03 22.05
C PRO A 33 0.80 1.06 21.23
N ALA A 34 1.45 2.11 20.70
CA ALA A 34 0.75 3.11 19.89
C ALA A 34 0.38 2.56 18.51
N GLU A 35 1.24 1.72 17.94
CA GLU A 35 0.96 1.01 16.71
C GLU A 35 -0.15 -0.04 16.89
N GLU A 36 -0.18 -0.75 18.02
CA GLU A 36 -1.25 -1.72 18.32
C GLU A 36 -2.64 -1.06 18.31
N GLU A 37 -2.76 0.10 18.95
CA GLU A 37 -4.01 0.87 18.94
C GLU A 37 -4.36 1.34 17.53
N THR A 38 -3.36 1.76 16.75
CA THR A 38 -3.55 2.16 15.35
C THR A 38 -4.06 0.98 14.51
N LEU A 39 -3.47 -0.21 14.66
CA LEU A 39 -3.91 -1.43 13.97
C LEU A 39 -5.36 -1.79 14.31
N LYS A 40 -5.75 -1.71 15.58
CA LYS A 40 -7.15 -1.93 16.01
C LYS A 40 -8.12 -0.95 15.36
N THR A 41 -7.71 0.30 15.15
CA THR A 41 -8.57 1.29 14.47
C THR A 41 -8.73 1.06 12.98
N LEU A 42 -7.79 0.33 12.35
CA LEU A 42 -7.81 0.01 10.93
C LEU A 42 -8.52 -1.32 10.64
N ASP A 43 -8.71 -2.16 11.65
CA ASP A 43 -9.42 -3.44 11.55
C ASP A 43 -10.92 -3.20 11.31
N PRO A 44 -11.47 -3.61 10.15
CA PRO A 44 -12.89 -3.42 9.85
C PRO A 44 -13.84 -4.23 10.74
N ASP A 45 -13.35 -5.29 11.38
CA ASP A 45 -14.13 -6.11 12.32
C ASP A 45 -14.10 -5.56 13.74
N SER A 46 -13.18 -4.64 14.03
CA SER A 46 -13.10 -3.97 15.31
C SER A 46 -14.25 -2.97 15.47
N PRO A 47 -14.84 -2.87 16.68
CA PRO A 47 -15.90 -1.89 16.92
C PRO A 47 -15.40 -0.48 16.62
N PRO A 48 -16.25 0.40 16.07
CA PRO A 48 -15.84 1.77 15.77
C PRO A 48 -15.32 2.46 17.05
N ALA A 49 -14.16 3.10 16.90
CA ALA A 49 -13.44 3.80 17.96
C ALA A 49 -14.26 4.92 18.62
#